data_AF-A0A5C8K8S5-F1
#
_entry.id   AF-A0A5C8K8S5-F1
#
_cell.length_a   1.000
_cell.length_b   1.000
_cell.length_c   1.000
_cell.angle_alpha   90.00
_cell.angle_beta   90.00
_cell.angle_gamma   90.00
#
_symmetry.space_group_name_H-M   'P 1'
#
loop_
_entity.id
_entity.type
_entity.pdbx_description
1 polymer ?
#
loop_
_entity_poly.entity_id
_entity_poly.type
_entity_poly.pdbx_seq_one_letter_code
_entity_poly.pdbx_strand_id
1 'polypeptide(L)'
;MKKITEPLPENLQDILNSLDYEENGGLVITSLNYSGDDLIVFFKLAYGDNESPEQHWRLDVVGLEKEKVVRSWTLFPEIYTEHFLLWEFTDYYTELYYKGHADNPEKLFSDLYKTHVGNFDDNLKFGYGINAPNGMLKLCTDDVGLFARGPKKLLEKYENCLIANGVNTSYVNEIKPDSKDLKLLLFGDSYFIGKEFKFQLAQEE
;
A
#
# COMPACT_ATOMS: atom_id res chain seq x y z
N MET A 1 2.83 -10.26 5.70
CA MET A 1 1.78 -9.94 4.71
C MET A 1 1.00 -11.21 4.43
N LYS A 2 -0.32 -11.13 4.30
CA LYS A 2 -1.20 -12.28 4.06
C LYS A 2 -2.02 -12.04 2.79
N LYS A 3 -1.63 -12.73 1.72
CA LYS A 3 -2.31 -12.75 0.42
C LYS A 3 -3.50 -13.71 0.48
N ILE A 4 -4.59 -13.40 -0.21
CA ILE A 4 -5.70 -14.34 -0.46
C ILE A 4 -5.29 -15.25 -1.60
N THR A 5 -5.33 -16.57 -1.38
CA THR A 5 -5.13 -17.58 -2.41
C THR A 5 -6.36 -17.61 -3.30
N GLU A 6 -6.20 -17.55 -4.63
CA GLU A 6 -7.28 -17.57 -5.63
C GLU A 6 -8.34 -16.45 -5.49
N PRO A 7 -7.93 -15.17 -5.47
CA PRO A 7 -8.88 -14.07 -5.24
C PRO A 7 -9.67 -13.65 -6.49
N LEU A 8 -9.38 -14.24 -7.64
CA LEU A 8 -9.90 -13.83 -8.94
C LEU A 8 -10.90 -14.88 -9.47
N PRO A 9 -11.83 -14.52 -10.37
CA PRO A 9 -12.65 -15.50 -11.07
C PRO A 9 -11.80 -16.55 -11.80
N GLU A 10 -12.25 -17.80 -11.84
CA GLU A 10 -11.54 -18.92 -12.48
C GLU A 10 -11.10 -18.59 -13.91
N ASN A 11 -12.00 -18.03 -14.72
CA ASN A 11 -11.69 -17.63 -16.09
C ASN A 11 -10.60 -16.55 -16.18
N LEU A 12 -10.52 -15.62 -15.22
CA LEU A 12 -9.44 -14.64 -15.19
C LEU A 12 -8.12 -15.31 -14.77
N GLN A 13 -8.16 -16.20 -13.78
CA GLN A 13 -6.96 -16.93 -13.35
C GLN A 13 -6.40 -17.80 -14.48
N ASP A 14 -7.26 -18.51 -15.20
CA ASP A 14 -6.86 -19.37 -16.32
C ASP A 14 -6.14 -18.57 -17.40
N ILE A 15 -6.64 -17.37 -17.73
CA ILE A 15 -5.99 -16.47 -18.69
C ILE A 15 -4.63 -16.00 -18.15
N LEU A 16 -4.58 -15.54 -16.90
CA LEU A 16 -3.34 -15.03 -16.30
C LEU A 16 -2.26 -16.12 -16.15
N ASN A 17 -2.66 -17.40 -16.07
CA ASN A 17 -1.76 -18.55 -16.03
C ASN A 17 -1.51 -19.19 -17.42
N SER A 18 -2.02 -18.60 -18.49
CA SER A 18 -1.82 -19.09 -19.86
C SER A 18 -0.46 -18.64 -20.42
N LEU A 19 0.14 -19.48 -21.26
CA LEU A 19 1.41 -19.16 -21.93
C LEU A 19 1.30 -17.88 -22.78
N ASP A 20 0.16 -17.68 -23.44
CA ASP A 20 -0.11 -16.50 -24.27
C ASP A 20 -0.11 -15.21 -23.45
N TYR A 21 -0.43 -15.28 -22.16
CA TYR A 21 -0.33 -14.15 -21.23
C TYR A 21 1.07 -13.99 -20.66
N GLU A 22 1.76 -15.08 -20.31
CA GLU A 22 3.10 -15.02 -19.69
C GLU A 22 4.16 -14.38 -20.59
N GLU A 23 4.04 -14.50 -21.92
CA GLU A 23 5.07 -14.02 -22.83
C GLU A 23 5.06 -12.50 -23.03
N ASN A 24 3.91 -11.83 -23.09
CA ASN A 24 3.78 -10.36 -23.26
C ASN A 24 2.40 -9.79 -22.83
N GLY A 25 1.62 -10.54 -22.07
CA GLY A 25 0.29 -10.12 -21.63
C GLY A 25 0.35 -9.00 -20.60
N GLY A 26 -0.78 -8.29 -20.44
CA GLY A 26 -0.89 -7.27 -19.41
C GLY A 26 -2.30 -6.77 -19.18
N LEU A 27 -2.47 -6.11 -18.05
CA LEU A 27 -3.69 -5.42 -17.65
C LEU A 27 -3.44 -3.91 -17.56
N VAL A 28 -4.42 -3.11 -17.96
CA VAL A 28 -4.35 -1.65 -17.77
C VAL A 28 -5.73 -1.06 -17.46
N ILE A 29 -5.79 -0.19 -16.46
CA ILE A 29 -7.00 0.55 -16.11
C ILE A 29 -7.36 1.52 -17.24
N THR A 30 -8.60 1.45 -17.71
CA THR A 30 -9.12 2.27 -18.81
C THR A 30 -10.00 3.41 -18.32
N SER A 31 -10.82 3.18 -17.28
CA SER A 31 -11.67 4.23 -16.70
C SER A 31 -12.09 3.88 -15.26
N LEU A 32 -12.60 4.90 -14.56
CA LEU A 32 -13.10 4.83 -13.19
C LEU A 32 -14.48 5.48 -13.14
N ASN A 33 -15.39 4.93 -12.35
CA ASN A 33 -16.70 5.53 -12.07
C ASN A 33 -17.05 5.38 -10.59
N TYR A 34 -17.24 6.52 -9.91
CA TYR A 34 -17.56 6.56 -8.48
C TYR A 34 -19.07 6.54 -8.29
N SER A 35 -19.55 5.71 -7.37
CA SER A 35 -20.97 5.57 -7.04
C SER A 35 -21.15 5.50 -5.53
N GLY A 36 -21.27 6.66 -4.89
CA GLY A 36 -21.34 6.75 -3.43
C GLY A 36 -20.02 6.31 -2.80
N ASP A 37 -20.10 5.32 -1.91
CA ASP A 37 -18.93 4.72 -1.26
C ASP A 37 -18.30 3.58 -2.09
N ASP A 38 -18.80 3.31 -3.29
CA ASP A 38 -18.29 2.26 -4.18
C ASP A 38 -17.53 2.87 -5.38
N LEU A 39 -16.61 2.10 -5.93
CA LEU A 39 -15.85 2.45 -7.14
C LEU A 39 -15.92 1.33 -8.17
N ILE A 40 -16.30 1.67 -9.40
CA ILE A 40 -16.24 0.79 -10.55
C ILE A 40 -14.99 1.13 -11.35
N VAL A 41 -14.10 0.14 -11.49
CA VAL A 41 -12.87 0.23 -12.27
C VAL A 41 -13.06 -0.58 -13.53
N PHE A 42 -12.92 0.05 -14.69
CA PHE A 42 -12.82 -0.68 -15.95
C PHE A 42 -11.34 -0.84 -16.31
N PHE A 43 -10.97 -2.04 -16.70
CA PHE A 43 -9.63 -2.34 -17.19
C PHE A 43 -9.72 -3.24 -18.42
N LYS A 44 -8.65 -3.23 -19.22
CA LYS A 44 -8.50 -4.16 -20.32
C LYS A 44 -7.40 -5.16 -20.03
N LEU A 45 -7.56 -6.35 -20.58
CA LEU A 45 -6.57 -7.42 -20.62
C LEU A 45 -6.15 -7.58 -22.07
N ALA A 46 -4.84 -7.45 -22.33
CA ALA A 46 -4.23 -7.78 -23.60
C ALA A 46 -3.47 -9.09 -23.46
N TYR A 47 -3.62 -9.97 -24.44
CA TYR A 47 -2.78 -11.15 -24.60
C TYR A 47 -1.42 -10.72 -25.17
N GLY A 48 -0.39 -11.52 -24.94
CA GLY A 48 0.94 -11.28 -25.50
C GLY A 48 1.03 -11.56 -26.99
N ASP A 49 0.03 -12.26 -27.54
CA ASP A 49 -0.13 -12.51 -28.97
C ASP A 49 -0.96 -11.41 -29.66
N ASN A 50 -0.87 -11.31 -30.99
CA ASN A 50 -1.64 -10.35 -31.79
C ASN A 50 -2.95 -10.93 -32.36
N GLU A 51 -3.28 -12.18 -32.05
CA GLU A 51 -4.40 -12.92 -32.65
C GLU A 51 -5.62 -12.94 -31.72
N SER A 52 -5.39 -12.91 -30.42
CA SER A 52 -6.37 -12.94 -29.35
C SER A 52 -6.94 -11.55 -29.12
N PRO A 53 -8.27 -11.38 -29.15
CA PRO A 53 -8.89 -10.09 -28.92
C PRO A 53 -8.66 -9.61 -27.48
N GLU A 54 -8.48 -8.29 -27.31
CA GLU A 54 -8.45 -7.67 -25.99
C GLU A 54 -9.76 -7.97 -25.25
N GLN A 55 -9.68 -8.23 -23.95
CA GLN A 55 -10.87 -8.36 -23.11
C GLN A 55 -11.08 -7.13 -22.26
N HIS A 56 -12.33 -6.71 -22.13
CA HIS A 56 -12.73 -5.64 -21.23
C HIS A 56 -13.32 -6.22 -19.96
N TRP A 57 -12.88 -5.70 -18.83
CA TRP A 57 -13.27 -6.17 -17.51
C TRP A 57 -13.76 -5.01 -16.66
N ARG A 58 -14.71 -5.33 -15.79
CA ARG A 58 -15.25 -4.48 -14.74
C ARG A 58 -14.83 -5.05 -13.39
N LEU A 59 -14.28 -4.19 -12.55
CA LEU A 59 -13.99 -4.45 -11.15
C LEU A 59 -14.87 -3.53 -10.29
N ASP A 60 -15.76 -4.10 -9.49
CA ASP A 60 -16.47 -3.36 -8.45
C ASP A 60 -15.69 -3.42 -7.13
N VAL A 61 -15.28 -2.27 -6.63
CA VAL A 61 -14.70 -2.05 -5.31
C VAL A 61 -15.82 -1.60 -4.38
N VAL A 62 -16.27 -2.49 -3.50
CA VAL A 62 -17.39 -2.22 -2.58
C VAL A 62 -16.87 -1.66 -1.27
N GLY A 63 -17.46 -0.56 -0.80
CA GLY A 63 -17.06 0.15 0.41
C GLY A 63 -15.61 0.60 0.33
N LEU A 64 -15.30 1.39 -0.70
CA LEU A 64 -14.02 2.04 -0.91
C LEU A 64 -13.69 2.97 0.27
N GLU A 65 -12.52 2.76 0.85
CA GLU A 65 -11.96 3.65 1.89
C GLU A 65 -10.84 4.51 1.34
N LYS A 66 -10.03 3.96 0.43
CA LYS A 66 -8.86 4.64 -0.13
C LYS A 66 -8.38 3.99 -1.41
N GLU A 67 -7.91 4.81 -2.34
CA GLU A 67 -7.30 4.40 -3.59
C GLU A 67 -6.05 5.20 -3.93
N LYS A 68 -5.22 4.60 -4.78
CA LYS A 68 -4.20 5.27 -5.58
C LYS A 68 -4.33 4.70 -6.98
N VAL A 69 -4.50 5.56 -7.98
CA VAL A 69 -4.60 5.12 -9.37
C VAL A 69 -3.45 5.68 -10.19
N VAL A 70 -2.72 4.77 -10.83
CA VAL A 70 -1.64 5.03 -11.76
C VAL A 70 -1.92 4.24 -13.03
N ARG A 71 -2.13 4.95 -14.15
CA ARG A 71 -2.37 4.32 -15.44
C ARG A 71 -1.07 3.72 -15.98
N SER A 72 -0.85 2.46 -15.66
CA SER A 72 0.32 1.67 -16.03
C SER A 72 -0.12 0.25 -16.39
N TRP A 73 0.71 -0.45 -17.17
CA TRP A 73 0.52 -1.87 -17.40
C TRP A 73 0.93 -2.65 -16.16
N THR A 74 0.16 -3.67 -15.82
CA THR A 74 0.47 -4.60 -14.73
C THR A 74 0.27 -6.04 -15.16
N LEU A 75 1.00 -6.96 -14.55
CA LEU A 75 0.95 -8.38 -14.87
C LEU A 75 -0.09 -9.12 -14.02
N PHE A 76 -0.11 -8.89 -12.70
CA PHE A 76 -0.97 -9.67 -11.81
C PHE A 76 -1.59 -8.78 -10.74
N PRO A 77 -2.93 -8.78 -10.60
CA PRO A 77 -3.58 -8.19 -9.46
C PRO A 77 -3.42 -9.11 -8.24
N GLU A 78 -3.23 -8.52 -7.06
CA GLU A 78 -3.03 -9.26 -5.81
C GLU A 78 -3.95 -8.74 -4.72
N ILE A 79 -4.61 -9.65 -3.99
CA ILE A 79 -5.49 -9.27 -2.89
C ILE A 79 -4.89 -9.69 -1.55
N TYR A 80 -4.87 -8.77 -0.60
CA TYR A 80 -4.33 -8.96 0.74
C TYR A 80 -5.40 -8.72 1.81
N THR A 81 -5.36 -9.55 2.85
CA THR A 81 -6.09 -9.33 4.11
C THR A 81 -5.17 -8.77 5.20
N GLU A 82 -3.85 -8.90 5.04
CA GLU A 82 -2.86 -8.26 5.90
C GLU A 82 -1.74 -7.65 5.06
N HIS A 83 -1.64 -6.33 5.06
CA HIS A 83 -0.64 -5.55 4.33
C HIS A 83 -0.39 -4.23 5.08
N PHE A 84 0.80 -3.63 4.97
CA PHE A 84 1.10 -2.39 5.71
C PHE A 84 0.22 -1.21 5.28
N LEU A 85 -0.22 -1.18 4.03
CA LEU A 85 -1.20 -0.20 3.53
C LEU A 85 -2.56 -0.30 4.24
N LEU A 86 -2.88 -1.43 4.88
CA LEU A 86 -4.11 -1.59 5.67
C LEU A 86 -3.97 -1.07 7.10
N TRP A 87 -2.75 -0.82 7.59
CA TRP A 87 -2.52 -0.46 9.00
C TRP A 87 -3.14 0.88 9.40
N GLU A 88 -3.31 1.81 8.46
CA GLU A 88 -4.05 3.07 8.67
C GLU A 88 -5.47 2.85 9.19
N PHE A 89 -6.07 1.70 8.84
CA PHE A 89 -7.45 1.37 9.19
C PHE A 89 -7.58 0.26 10.22
N THR A 90 -6.55 -0.58 10.37
CA THR A 90 -6.63 -1.85 11.12
C THR A 90 -5.72 -1.89 12.34
N ASP A 91 -4.85 -0.91 12.51
CA ASP A 91 -3.89 -0.84 13.60
C ASP A 91 -4.15 0.37 14.51
N TYR A 92 -3.56 0.35 15.70
CA TYR A 92 -3.65 1.51 16.61
C TYR A 92 -2.96 2.71 15.98
N TYR A 93 -3.65 3.85 15.96
CA TYR A 93 -3.02 5.11 15.59
C TYR A 93 -2.41 5.74 16.84
N THR A 94 -1.14 6.16 16.78
CA THR A 94 -0.42 6.72 17.94
C THR A 94 0.62 7.74 17.52
N GLU A 95 1.24 8.38 18.51
CA GLU A 95 2.32 9.35 18.36
C GLU A 95 3.60 8.78 18.96
N LEU A 96 4.67 8.72 18.16
CA LEU A 96 6.00 8.34 18.62
C LEU A 96 6.80 9.61 18.97
N TYR A 97 7.11 9.77 20.25
CA TYR A 97 8.01 10.80 20.74
C TYR A 97 9.41 10.24 20.96
N TYR A 98 10.40 11.12 20.90
CA TYR A 98 11.80 10.79 21.16
C TYR A 98 12.43 11.76 22.17
N LYS A 99 13.48 11.29 22.85
CA LYS A 99 14.33 12.07 23.76
C LYS A 99 15.79 11.63 23.64
N GLY A 100 16.67 12.61 23.56
CA GLY A 100 18.08 12.46 23.20
C GLY A 100 18.29 12.61 21.70
N HIS A 101 19.55 12.76 21.32
CA HIS A 101 20.01 12.79 19.93
C HIS A 101 20.91 11.59 19.65
N ALA A 102 21.07 11.24 18.37
CA ALA A 102 22.05 10.23 17.98
C ALA A 102 23.45 10.86 17.92
N ASP A 103 24.48 10.12 18.34
CA ASP A 103 25.89 10.55 18.22
C ASP A 103 26.31 10.79 16.76
N ASN A 104 25.61 10.15 15.81
CA ASN A 104 25.83 10.29 14.37
C ASN A 104 24.48 10.48 13.65
N PRO A 105 24.02 11.73 13.49
CA PRO A 105 22.73 12.06 12.85
C PRO A 105 22.63 11.59 11.39
N GLU A 106 23.72 11.64 10.64
CA GLU A 106 23.76 11.19 9.24
C GLU A 106 23.57 9.67 9.13
N LYS A 107 24.17 8.91 10.05
CA LYS A 107 23.95 7.46 10.16
C LYS A 107 22.50 7.17 10.52
N LEU A 108 21.92 7.85 11.51
CA LEU A 108 20.51 7.68 11.87
C LEU A 108 19.58 7.95 10.67
N PHE A 109 19.83 9.02 9.92
CA PHE A 109 19.06 9.31 8.71
C PHE A 109 19.16 8.17 7.68
N SER A 110 20.37 7.65 7.43
CA SER A 110 20.58 6.52 6.52
C SER A 110 19.87 5.25 6.98
N ASP A 111 19.94 4.96 8.28
CA ASP A 111 19.31 3.78 8.88
C ASP A 111 17.78 3.88 8.83
N LEU A 112 17.21 5.07 9.05
CA LEU A 112 15.76 5.32 8.91
C LEU A 112 15.29 5.11 7.48
N TYR A 113 16.03 5.62 6.50
CA TYR A 113 15.72 5.43 5.08
C TYR A 113 15.76 3.95 4.70
N LYS A 114 16.82 3.22 5.08
CA LYS A 114 16.94 1.78 4.84
C LYS A 114 15.83 0.98 5.53
N THR A 115 15.50 1.34 6.76
CA THR A 115 14.41 0.74 7.51
C THR A 115 13.08 0.93 6.78
N HIS A 116 12.83 2.13 6.26
CA HIS A 116 11.60 2.39 5.52
C HIS A 116 11.53 1.59 4.21
N VAL A 117 12.53 1.74 3.34
CA VAL A 117 12.55 1.06 2.03
C VAL A 117 12.48 -0.45 2.21
N GLY A 118 13.24 -1.02 3.17
CA GLY A 118 13.25 -2.46 3.41
C GLY A 118 11.97 -3.03 4.06
N ASN A 119 11.04 -2.19 4.53
CA ASN A 119 9.77 -2.66 5.11
C ASN A 119 8.55 -2.34 4.22
N PHE A 120 8.63 -1.32 3.38
CA PHE A 120 7.45 -0.77 2.67
C PHE A 120 7.63 -0.63 1.16
N ASP A 121 8.82 -0.93 0.62
CA ASP A 121 9.17 -0.76 -0.78
C ASP A 121 8.76 0.63 -1.31
N ASP A 122 8.39 0.74 -2.59
CA ASP A 122 7.91 1.98 -3.22
C ASP A 122 6.41 2.24 -2.99
N ASN A 123 5.74 1.36 -2.25
CA ASN A 123 4.29 1.43 -1.99
C ASN A 123 3.94 2.47 -0.91
N LEU A 124 4.90 2.82 -0.04
CA LEU A 124 4.76 3.90 0.92
C LEU A 124 5.89 4.90 0.73
N LYS A 125 5.56 6.19 0.69
CA LYS A 125 6.57 7.23 0.51
C LYS A 125 7.38 7.42 1.80
N PHE A 126 8.71 7.46 1.69
CA PHE A 126 9.56 7.85 2.81
C PHE A 126 9.17 9.21 3.38
N GLY A 127 9.08 9.30 4.70
CA GLY A 127 8.57 10.47 5.40
C GLY A 127 7.08 10.43 5.72
N TYR A 128 6.32 9.43 5.25
CA TYR A 128 4.92 9.26 5.65
C TYR A 128 4.80 9.19 7.18
N GLY A 129 4.00 10.11 7.73
CA GLY A 129 3.78 10.26 9.18
C GLY A 129 4.93 10.92 9.96
N ILE A 130 6.11 11.11 9.37
CA ILE A 130 7.27 11.69 10.06
C ILE A 130 7.11 13.21 10.19
N ASN A 131 7.26 13.71 11.42
CA ASN A 131 7.18 15.12 11.76
C ASN A 131 8.53 15.81 11.56
N ALA A 132 8.93 16.01 10.31
CA ALA A 132 10.19 16.64 9.94
C ALA A 132 9.99 17.99 9.20
N PRO A 133 9.31 18.99 9.79
CA PRO A 133 9.01 20.26 9.12
C PRO A 133 10.26 21.06 8.73
N ASN A 134 11.36 20.87 9.47
CA ASN A 134 12.66 21.50 9.21
C ASN A 134 13.65 20.54 8.52
N GLY A 135 13.15 19.43 7.96
CA GLY A 135 13.95 18.39 7.33
C GLY A 135 14.35 17.25 8.27
N MET A 136 14.59 16.07 7.69
CA MET A 136 14.88 14.83 8.42
C MET A 136 16.16 14.90 9.24
N LEU A 137 17.20 15.55 8.73
CA LEU A 137 18.47 15.68 9.45
C LEU A 137 18.30 16.51 10.73
N LYS A 138 17.45 17.54 10.70
CA LYS A 138 17.16 18.37 11.89
C LYS A 138 16.49 17.55 12.98
N LEU A 139 15.54 16.69 12.61
CA LEU A 139 14.87 15.76 13.51
C LEU A 139 15.85 14.79 14.22
N CYS A 140 16.99 14.48 13.58
CA CYS A 140 18.03 13.62 14.14
C CYS A 140 18.98 14.36 15.11
N THR A 141 18.90 15.69 15.18
CA THR A 141 19.80 16.55 15.98
C THR A 141 19.12 17.23 17.17
N ASP A 142 17.80 17.22 17.22
CA ASP A 142 17.05 17.83 18.33
C ASP A 142 17.03 16.88 19.54
N ASP A 143 16.92 17.42 20.76
CA ASP A 143 17.02 16.62 21.99
C ASP A 143 15.68 16.00 22.45
N VAL A 144 14.56 16.47 21.92
CA VAL A 144 13.22 15.96 22.27
C VAL A 144 12.21 16.41 21.23
N GLY A 145 11.22 15.58 20.95
CA GLY A 145 10.08 16.00 20.14
C GLY A 145 9.15 14.88 19.72
N LEU A 146 8.15 15.26 18.94
CA LEU A 146 7.34 14.32 18.18
C LEU A 146 8.14 13.86 16.96
N PHE A 147 8.44 12.57 16.88
CA PHE A 147 9.12 11.97 15.74
C PHE A 147 8.12 11.72 14.60
N ALA A 148 7.03 11.00 14.87
CA ALA A 148 6.06 10.63 13.85
C ALA A 148 4.68 10.31 14.44
N ARG A 149 3.67 10.34 13.57
CA ARG A 149 2.29 9.91 13.86
C ARG A 149 1.87 8.87 12.83
N GLY A 150 1.11 7.86 13.26
CA GLY A 150 0.66 6.83 12.34
C GLY A 150 0.31 5.51 13.01
N PRO A 151 0.15 4.46 12.21
CA PRO A 151 -0.07 3.11 12.71
C PRO A 151 1.10 2.65 13.59
N LYS A 152 0.80 2.09 14.75
CA LYS A 152 1.77 1.65 15.75
C LYS A 152 2.79 0.68 15.17
N LYS A 153 2.38 -0.30 14.37
CA LYS A 153 3.26 -1.27 13.69
C LYS A 153 4.27 -0.61 12.75
N LEU A 154 3.89 0.50 12.11
CA LEU A 154 4.81 1.31 11.30
C LEU A 154 5.79 2.05 12.21
N LEU A 155 5.28 2.68 13.26
CA LEU A 155 6.09 3.44 14.22
C LEU A 155 7.08 2.55 14.98
N GLU A 156 6.73 1.29 15.29
CA GLU A 156 7.61 0.30 15.89
C GLU A 156 8.85 0.03 15.02
N LYS A 157 8.74 0.12 13.69
CA LYS A 157 9.91 0.00 12.81
C LYS A 157 10.87 1.17 13.01
N TYR A 158 10.34 2.39 13.11
CA TYR A 158 11.16 3.57 13.35
C TYR A 158 11.71 3.62 14.78
N GLU A 159 10.91 3.24 15.77
CA GLU A 159 11.35 3.14 17.16
C GLU A 159 12.55 2.21 17.30
N ASN A 160 12.49 1.01 16.72
CA ASN A 160 13.62 0.08 16.75
C ASN A 160 14.89 0.70 16.15
N CYS A 161 14.76 1.47 15.06
CA CYS A 161 15.87 2.18 14.45
C CYS A 161 16.41 3.32 15.35
N LEU A 162 15.54 4.06 16.03
CA LEU A 162 15.90 5.13 16.96
C LEU A 162 16.65 4.56 18.17
N ILE A 163 16.12 3.51 18.80
CA ILE A 163 16.73 2.83 19.95
C ILE A 163 18.11 2.26 19.58
N ALA A 164 18.23 1.63 18.40
CA ALA A 164 19.50 1.10 17.91
C ALA A 164 20.58 2.19 17.68
N ASN A 165 20.16 3.46 17.59
CA ASN A 165 21.04 4.62 17.46
C ASN A 165 21.12 5.46 18.76
N GLY A 166 20.73 4.90 19.91
CA GLY A 166 20.89 5.52 21.22
C GLY A 166 19.81 6.54 21.59
N VAL A 167 18.75 6.66 20.80
CA VAL A 167 17.65 7.59 21.04
C VAL A 167 16.54 6.90 21.84
N ASN A 168 16.09 7.52 22.93
CA ASN A 168 14.99 7.00 23.74
C ASN A 168 13.65 7.39 23.12
N THR A 169 12.65 6.52 23.22
CA THR A 169 11.33 6.70 22.63
C THR A 169 10.20 6.48 23.62
N SER A 170 9.03 7.00 23.28
CA SER A 170 7.77 6.74 24.01
C SER A 170 6.57 6.93 23.11
N TYR A 171 5.54 6.11 23.29
CA TYR A 171 4.23 6.28 22.64
C TYR A 171 3.27 7.13 23.47
N VAL A 172 2.48 7.96 22.80
CA VAL A 172 1.43 8.78 23.40
C VAL A 172 0.17 8.72 22.53
N ASN A 173 -1.00 8.95 23.13
CA ASN A 173 -2.28 9.10 22.44
C ASN A 173 -2.65 7.90 21.53
N GLU A 174 -2.79 6.71 22.11
CA GLU A 174 -3.26 5.54 21.36
C GLU A 174 -4.77 5.63 21.07
N ILE A 175 -5.10 5.60 19.78
CA ILE A 175 -6.46 5.58 19.25
C ILE A 175 -6.71 4.22 18.61
N LYS A 176 -7.83 3.59 18.97
CA LYS A 176 -8.23 2.29 18.39
C LYS A 176 -8.71 2.49 16.95
N PRO A 177 -8.44 1.52 16.05
CA PRO A 177 -9.00 1.55 14.72
C PRO A 177 -10.52 1.35 14.74
N ASP A 178 -11.23 2.07 13.88
CA ASP A 178 -12.69 2.01 13.74
C ASP A 178 -13.17 0.90 12.78
N SER A 179 -12.30 0.42 11.88
CA SER A 179 -12.70 -0.48 10.79
C SER A 179 -12.17 -1.90 10.97
N LYS A 180 -13.01 -2.88 10.66
CA LYS A 180 -12.69 -4.31 10.64
C LYS A 180 -13.25 -4.88 9.35
N ASP A 181 -12.42 -5.67 8.66
CA ASP A 181 -12.72 -6.39 7.40
C ASP A 181 -12.45 -5.64 6.09
N LEU A 182 -11.45 -4.75 6.07
CA LEU A 182 -10.91 -4.19 4.83
C LEU A 182 -9.90 -5.14 4.17
N LYS A 183 -9.87 -5.11 2.84
CA LYS A 183 -8.93 -5.81 1.98
C LYS A 183 -8.22 -4.80 1.09
N LEU A 184 -7.01 -5.15 0.69
CA LEU A 184 -6.22 -4.39 -0.27
C LEU A 184 -6.18 -5.17 -1.58
N LEU A 185 -6.48 -4.51 -2.69
CA LEU A 185 -6.16 -4.97 -4.03
C LEU A 185 -4.99 -4.13 -4.57
N LEU A 186 -3.85 -4.76 -4.82
CA LEU A 186 -2.76 -4.19 -5.61
C LEU A 186 -3.02 -4.48 -7.09
N PHE A 187 -2.93 -3.46 -7.92
CA PHE A 187 -3.10 -3.52 -9.38
C PHE A 187 -1.92 -2.78 -10.02
N GLY A 188 -0.74 -3.43 -10.00
CA GLY A 188 0.52 -2.78 -10.35
C GLY A 188 0.82 -1.63 -9.39
N ASP A 189 1.07 -0.44 -9.92
CA ASP A 189 1.32 0.77 -9.13
C ASP A 189 0.05 1.39 -8.52
N SER A 190 -1.12 0.89 -8.93
CA SER A 190 -2.42 1.26 -8.37
C SER A 190 -2.77 0.37 -7.19
N TYR A 191 -3.55 0.89 -6.25
CA TYR A 191 -4.16 0.08 -5.22
C TYR A 191 -5.55 0.57 -4.84
N PHE A 192 -6.35 -0.34 -4.29
CA PHE A 192 -7.68 -0.08 -3.79
C PHE A 192 -7.85 -0.73 -2.42
N ILE A 193 -8.38 0.00 -1.45
CA ILE A 193 -8.73 -0.51 -0.12
C ILE A 193 -10.25 -0.45 0.00
N GLY A 194 -10.87 -1.61 0.18
CA GLY A 194 -12.32 -1.74 0.31
C GLY A 194 -12.72 -3.05 0.97
N LYS A 195 -14.03 -3.29 1.12
CA LYS A 195 -14.57 -4.48 1.79
C LYS A 195 -14.61 -5.71 0.86
N GLU A 196 -14.90 -5.48 -0.41
CA GLU A 196 -15.07 -6.54 -1.40
C GLU A 196 -14.60 -6.09 -2.79
N PHE A 197 -14.12 -7.05 -3.58
CA PHE A 197 -13.68 -6.85 -4.96
C PHE A 197 -14.40 -7.87 -5.85
N LYS A 198 -15.18 -7.40 -6.84
CA LYS A 198 -15.92 -8.26 -7.76
C LYS A 198 -15.45 -8.02 -9.18
N PHE A 199 -14.98 -9.06 -9.85
CA PHE A 199 -14.51 -9.00 -11.22
C PHE A 199 -15.55 -9.60 -12.15
N GLN A 200 -15.84 -8.91 -13.25
CA GLN A 200 -16.81 -9.33 -14.26
C GLN A 200 -16.25 -9.01 -15.64
N LEU A 201 -16.45 -9.91 -16.59
CA LEU A 201 -16.20 -9.61 -17.99
C LEU A 201 -17.23 -8.55 -18.44
N ALA A 202 -16.76 -7.42 -18.97
CA ALA A 202 -17.64 -6.42 -19.53
C ALA A 202 -18.13 -6.93 -20.89
N GLN A 203 -19.45 -6.89 -21.12
CA GLN A 203 -19.98 -7.12 -22.46
C GLN A 203 -19.75 -5.84 -23.28
N GLU A 204 -19.26 -6.00 -24.51
CA GLU A 204 -19.26 -4.92 -25.49
C GLU A 204 -20.73 -4.53 -25.75
N GLU A 205 -21.08 -3.26 -25.47
CA GLU A 205 -22.36 -2.66 -25.91
C GLU A 205 -22.34 -2.35 -27.41
#